data_AF-A0A128EYE2-F1
#
_entry.id   AF-A0A128EYE2-F1
#
_cell.length_a   1.000
_cell.length_b   1.000
_cell.length_c   1.000
_cell.angle_alpha   90.00
_cell.angle_beta   90.00
_cell.angle_gamma   90.00
#
_symmetry.space_group_name_H-M   'P 1'
#
loop_
_entity.id
_entity.type
_entity.pdbx_description
1 polymer ?
#
loop_
_entity_poly.entity_id
_entity_poly.type
_entity_poly.pdbx_seq_one_letter_code
_entity_poly.pdbx_strand_id
1 'polypeptide(L)'
;MTTCSRCQKARAVSYTTFEAYCETCSLDVALTLLSACRLSDKAIAALVTAGWDIPITTVRHYTATDIALELGVSAQKVGKTANAHGIKCEKYGEWRLDQAANSRKQIETFHYNDQGKRTIAKLIRGNDQ
;
A
#
# COMPACT_ATOMS: atom_id res chain seq x y z
N MET A 1 15.77 6.07 -38.43
CA MET A 1 15.42 5.71 -37.04
C MET A 1 15.20 7.00 -36.27
N THR A 2 14.05 7.17 -35.62
CA THR A 2 13.72 8.39 -34.87
C THR A 2 14.47 8.41 -33.54
N THR A 3 15.12 9.52 -33.21
CA THR A 3 15.80 9.74 -31.93
C THR A 3 14.82 10.30 -30.89
N CYS A 4 15.10 10.06 -29.61
CA CYS A 4 14.29 10.60 -28.52
C CYS A 4 14.25 12.13 -28.55
N SER A 5 13.05 12.72 -28.58
CA SER A 5 12.80 14.17 -28.54
C SER A 5 13.36 14.85 -27.29
N ARG A 6 13.44 14.12 -26.16
CA ARG A 6 13.89 14.64 -24.86
C ARG A 6 15.41 14.60 -24.69
N CYS A 7 16.03 13.42 -24.79
CA CYS A 7 17.46 13.28 -24.53
C CYS A 7 18.34 13.36 -25.78
N GLN A 8 17.77 13.19 -26.98
CA GLN A 8 18.43 13.19 -28.29
C GLN A 8 19.60 12.20 -28.46
N LYS A 9 19.82 11.33 -27.48
CA LYS A 9 20.97 10.39 -27.43
C LYS A 9 20.59 8.96 -27.76
N ALA A 10 19.34 8.56 -27.49
CA ALA A 10 18.87 7.19 -27.63
C ALA A 10 17.78 7.07 -28.70
N ARG A 11 17.62 5.85 -29.24
CA ARG A 11 16.57 5.50 -30.18
C ARG A 11 15.20 5.59 -29.51
N ALA A 12 14.23 6.17 -30.22
CA ALA A 12 12.85 6.18 -29.76
C ALA A 12 12.21 4.79 -29.87
N VAL A 13 11.46 4.42 -28.84
CA VAL A 13 10.70 3.16 -28.75
C VAL A 13 9.22 3.41 -28.44
N SER A 14 8.88 4.60 -27.93
CA SER A 14 7.51 5.04 -27.67
C SER A 14 7.23 6.36 -28.40
N TYR A 15 5.97 6.54 -28.81
CA TYR A 15 5.55 7.62 -29.69
C TYR A 15 4.20 8.16 -29.22
N THR A 16 4.10 9.47 -29.10
CA THR A 16 2.84 10.20 -28.93
C THR A 16 2.52 10.92 -30.24
N THR A 17 1.39 11.63 -30.28
CA THR A 17 1.01 12.44 -31.43
C THR A 17 2.05 13.53 -31.75
N PHE A 18 2.86 13.96 -30.78
CA PHE A 18 3.76 15.10 -30.92
C PHE A 18 5.23 14.79 -30.64
N GLU A 19 5.53 13.76 -29.84
CA GLU A 19 6.89 13.47 -29.37
C GLU A 19 7.23 11.99 -29.44
N ALA A 20 8.53 11.68 -29.53
CA ALA A 20 9.05 10.33 -29.54
C ALA A 20 10.06 10.17 -28.41
N TYR A 21 9.99 9.09 -27.63
CA TYR A 21 10.85 8.91 -26.47
C TYR A 21 11.61 7.58 -26.50
N CYS A 22 12.83 7.60 -25.94
CA CYS A 22 13.43 6.35 -25.49
C CYS A 22 12.71 5.86 -24.23
N GLU A 23 12.94 4.61 -23.87
CA GLU A 23 12.32 3.95 -22.73
C GLU A 23 12.42 4.78 -21.44
N THR A 24 13.63 5.19 -21.06
CA THR A 24 13.89 5.98 -19.84
C THR A 24 13.15 7.32 -19.85
N CYS A 25 13.24 8.07 -20.96
CA CYS A 25 12.58 9.37 -21.05
C CYS A 25 11.05 9.23 -21.03
N SER A 26 10.51 8.14 -21.58
CA SER A 26 9.06 7.87 -21.55
C SER A 26 8.56 7.57 -20.14
N LEU A 27 9.35 6.84 -19.34
CA LEU A 27 9.00 6.52 -17.97
C LEU A 27 9.00 7.78 -17.08
N ASP A 28 10.02 8.64 -17.22
CA ASP A 28 10.08 9.90 -16.49
C ASP A 28 8.90 10.83 -16.81
N VAL A 29 8.52 10.94 -18.09
CA VAL A 29 7.36 11.75 -18.50
C VAL A 29 6.08 11.18 -17.90
N ALA A 30 5.90 9.85 -17.95
CA ALA A 30 4.73 9.20 -17.37
C ALA A 30 4.63 9.45 -15.85
N LEU A 31 5.73 9.29 -15.10
CA LEU A 31 5.76 9.55 -13.66
C LEU A 31 5.48 11.03 -13.32
N THR A 32 6.04 11.95 -14.10
CA THR A 32 5.79 13.39 -13.94
C THR A 32 4.32 13.73 -14.14
N LEU A 33 3.68 13.15 -15.16
CA LEU A 33 2.25 13.32 -15.42
C LEU A 33 1.39 12.73 -14.29
N LEU A 34 1.72 11.55 -13.77
CA LEU A 34 1.00 10.93 -12.65
C LEU A 34 1.09 11.79 -11.38
N SER A 35 2.26 12.38 -11.11
CA SER A 35 2.43 13.33 -10.01
C SER A 35 1.60 14.61 -10.21
N ALA A 36 1.59 15.17 -11.43
CA ALA A 36 0.76 16.34 -11.76
C ALA A 36 -0.76 16.06 -11.62
N CYS A 37 -1.17 14.81 -11.87
CA CYS A 37 -2.53 14.32 -11.61
C CYS A 37 -2.84 14.10 -10.11
N ARG A 38 -1.93 14.45 -9.19
CA ARG A 38 -2.07 14.32 -7.73
C ARG A 38 -2.33 12.89 -7.26
N LEU A 39 -1.85 11.88 -8.00
CA LEU A 39 -1.82 10.53 -7.49
C LEU A 39 -0.88 10.48 -6.28
N SER A 40 -1.32 9.83 -5.21
CA SER A 40 -0.44 9.57 -4.06
C SER A 40 0.71 8.67 -4.50
N ASP A 41 1.86 8.81 -3.84
CA ASP A 41 3.02 7.96 -4.12
C ASP A 41 2.68 6.47 -4.02
N LYS A 42 1.74 6.10 -3.13
CA LYS A 42 1.21 4.73 -3.01
C LYS A 42 0.42 4.28 -4.24
N ALA A 43 -0.35 5.16 -4.88
CA ALA A 43 -1.12 4.83 -6.08
C ALA A 43 -0.22 4.71 -7.32
N ILE A 44 0.79 5.58 -7.44
CA ILE A 44 1.83 5.47 -8.48
C ILE A 44 2.56 4.14 -8.34
N ALA A 45 2.93 3.81 -7.10
CA ALA A 45 3.63 2.57 -6.78
C ALA A 45 2.76 1.33 -7.06
N ALA A 46 1.45 1.34 -6.75
CA ALA A 46 0.56 0.22 -7.03
C ALA A 46 0.35 -0.05 -8.54
N LEU A 47 0.24 1.02 -9.35
CA LEU A 47 0.14 0.92 -10.82
C LEU A 47 1.37 0.28 -11.44
N VAL A 48 2.52 0.66 -10.87
CA VAL A 48 3.81 0.06 -11.19
C VAL A 48 3.77 -1.45 -10.86
N THR A 49 3.36 -1.86 -9.67
CA THR A 49 3.31 -3.29 -9.27
C THR A 49 2.34 -4.18 -10.04
N ALA A 50 1.30 -3.64 -10.69
CA ALA A 50 0.27 -4.42 -11.39
C ALA A 50 0.71 -5.06 -12.72
N GLY A 51 2.00 -5.00 -13.09
CA GLY A 51 2.52 -5.57 -14.33
C GLY A 51 3.42 -4.63 -15.15
N TRP A 52 3.80 -3.48 -14.59
CA TRP A 52 5.02 -2.78 -14.98
C TRP A 52 6.13 -3.25 -14.04
N ASP A 53 6.86 -4.29 -14.41
CA ASP A 53 7.71 -5.10 -13.52
C ASP A 53 8.67 -4.28 -12.61
N ILE A 54 8.20 -3.93 -11.41
CA ILE A 54 8.96 -3.24 -10.37
C ILE A 54 8.51 -3.85 -9.02
N PRO A 55 9.42 -4.50 -8.28
CA PRO A 55 9.08 -5.18 -7.04
C PRO A 55 8.82 -4.18 -5.91
N ILE A 56 7.57 -4.09 -5.45
CA ILE A 56 7.24 -3.38 -4.21
C ILE A 56 7.32 -4.35 -3.05
N THR A 57 8.29 -4.11 -2.17
CA THR A 57 8.26 -4.65 -0.82
C THR A 57 7.37 -3.73 0.02
N THR A 58 6.09 -4.07 0.16
CA THR A 58 5.23 -3.37 1.13
C THR A 58 5.66 -3.79 2.53
N VAL A 59 5.66 -2.83 3.48
CA VAL A 59 5.82 -3.17 4.90
C VAL A 59 4.70 -4.13 5.28
N ARG A 60 5.02 -5.20 6.01
CA ARG A 60 4.05 -6.23 6.37
C ARG A 60 2.96 -5.63 7.26
N HIS A 61 1.71 -5.86 6.87
CA HIS A 61 0.54 -5.47 7.65
C HIS A 61 -0.27 -6.70 8.04
N TYR A 62 -1.03 -6.57 9.11
CA TYR A 62 -1.79 -7.65 9.74
C TYR A 62 -3.21 -7.17 10.00
N THR A 63 -4.18 -8.00 9.68
CA THR A 63 -5.56 -7.78 10.12
C THR A 63 -5.70 -8.11 11.61
N ALA A 64 -6.81 -7.70 12.23
CA ALA A 64 -7.14 -8.14 13.58
C ALA A 64 -7.20 -9.68 13.69
N THR A 65 -7.60 -10.36 12.62
CA THR A 65 -7.67 -11.82 12.53
C THR A 65 -6.28 -12.46 12.55
N ASP A 66 -5.33 -11.92 11.77
CA ASP A 66 -3.96 -12.44 11.73
C ASP A 66 -3.30 -12.36 13.12
N ILE A 67 -3.43 -11.21 13.78
CA ILE A 67 -2.88 -11.00 15.13
C ILE A 67 -3.56 -11.93 16.13
N ALA A 68 -4.88 -12.08 16.03
CA ALA A 68 -5.65 -12.93 16.93
C ALA A 68 -5.25 -14.40 16.82
N LEU A 69 -5.04 -14.89 15.59
CA LEU A 69 -4.59 -16.25 15.32
C LEU A 69 -3.21 -16.49 15.95
N GLU A 70 -2.27 -15.57 15.78
CA GLU A 70 -0.93 -15.69 16.37
C GLU A 70 -0.92 -15.63 17.90
N LEU A 71 -1.87 -14.91 18.50
CA LEU A 71 -1.98 -14.77 19.95
C LEU A 71 -2.90 -15.80 20.61
N GLY A 72 -3.59 -16.66 19.84
CA GLY A 72 -4.54 -17.63 20.36
C GLY A 72 -5.80 -16.98 20.98
N VAL A 73 -6.22 -15.82 20.46
CA VAL A 73 -7.40 -15.07 20.95
C VAL A 73 -8.41 -14.84 19.82
N SER A 74 -9.54 -14.19 20.11
CA SER A 74 -10.50 -13.78 19.08
C SER A 74 -10.12 -12.44 18.43
N ALA A 75 -10.42 -12.28 17.14
CA ALA A 75 -10.27 -11.01 16.43
C ALA A 75 -11.06 -9.87 17.10
N GLN A 76 -12.17 -10.20 17.74
CA GLN A 76 -12.95 -9.25 18.53
C GLN A 76 -12.20 -8.77 19.78
N LYS A 77 -11.46 -9.63 20.50
CA LYS A 77 -10.60 -9.22 21.64
C LYS A 77 -9.54 -8.23 21.15
N VAL A 78 -8.91 -8.51 20.02
CA VAL A 78 -7.95 -7.60 19.37
C VAL A 78 -8.59 -6.25 19.03
N GLY A 79 -9.73 -6.26 18.34
CA GLY A 79 -10.43 -5.04 17.93
C GLY A 79 -10.89 -4.17 19.12
N LYS A 80 -11.43 -4.80 20.18
CA LYS A 80 -11.83 -4.10 21.42
C LYS A 80 -10.63 -3.47 22.12
N THR A 81 -9.52 -4.21 22.24
CA THR A 81 -8.28 -3.71 22.84
C THR A 81 -7.72 -2.53 22.05
N ALA A 82 -7.67 -2.66 20.72
CA ALA A 82 -7.17 -1.59 19.85
C ALA A 82 -8.01 -0.30 19.97
N ASN A 83 -9.34 -0.42 20.05
CA ASN A 83 -10.22 0.73 20.24
C ASN A 83 -10.04 1.35 21.64
N ALA A 84 -10.00 0.53 22.70
CA ALA A 84 -9.90 0.99 24.08
C ALA A 84 -8.61 1.78 24.35
N HIS A 85 -7.51 1.43 23.68
CA HIS A 85 -6.20 2.07 23.85
C HIS A 85 -5.82 3.03 22.70
N GLY A 86 -6.74 3.35 21.79
CA GLY A 86 -6.48 4.30 20.70
C GLY A 86 -5.40 3.85 19.71
N ILE A 87 -5.23 2.53 19.51
CA ILE A 87 -4.19 1.96 18.65
C ILE A 87 -4.54 2.13 17.16
N LYS A 88 -5.80 2.43 16.81
CA LYS A 88 -6.21 2.69 15.42
C LYS A 88 -5.83 4.09 14.97
N CYS A 89 -4.53 4.34 14.82
CA CYS A 89 -3.99 5.59 14.32
C CYS A 89 -2.83 5.32 13.36
N GLU A 90 -2.46 6.33 12.56
CA GLU A 90 -1.48 6.24 11.48
C GLU A 90 -0.12 5.65 11.92
N LYS A 91 0.26 5.87 13.19
CA LYS A 91 1.49 5.31 13.78
C LYS A 91 1.51 3.78 13.79
N TYR A 92 0.37 3.15 14.03
CA TYR A 92 0.27 1.71 14.30
C TYR A 92 -0.34 0.92 13.13
N GLY A 93 -0.69 1.60 12.05
CA GLY A 93 -1.32 0.98 10.89
C GLY A 93 -2.10 1.97 10.07
N GLU A 94 -2.92 1.44 9.18
CA GLU A 94 -3.72 2.25 8.26
C GLU A 94 -5.10 1.62 8.02
N TRP A 95 -6.06 2.45 7.65
CA TRP A 95 -7.38 2.00 7.19
C TRP A 95 -7.30 1.59 5.73
N ARG A 96 -7.89 0.43 5.40
CA ARG A 96 -7.99 -0.09 4.03
C ARG A 96 -9.43 -0.50 3.74
N LEU A 97 -9.82 -0.38 2.47
CA LEU A 97 -11.07 -0.96 1.99
C LEU A 97 -10.88 -2.47 1.80
N ASP A 98 -11.68 -3.24 2.53
CA ASP A 98 -11.75 -4.69 2.46
C ASP A 98 -13.17 -5.14 2.10
N GLN A 99 -13.32 -6.40 1.74
CA GLN A 99 -14.62 -7.05 1.64
C GLN A 99 -15.00 -7.67 2.99
N ALA A 100 -16.27 -7.52 3.39
CA ALA A 100 -16.79 -8.19 4.57
C ALA A 100 -16.68 -9.73 4.43
N ALA A 101 -16.29 -10.42 5.52
CA ALA A 101 -16.03 -11.87 5.49
C ALA A 101 -17.20 -12.72 4.94
N ASN A 102 -18.44 -12.30 5.18
CA ASN A 102 -19.65 -13.06 4.83
C ASN A 102 -20.55 -12.36 3.78
N SER A 103 -20.05 -11.33 3.10
CA SER A 103 -20.86 -10.55 2.14
C SER A 103 -19.99 -9.91 1.06
N ARG A 104 -20.58 -9.48 -0.05
CA ARG A 104 -19.91 -8.65 -1.07
C ARG A 104 -19.81 -7.18 -0.69
N LYS A 105 -20.33 -6.79 0.49
CA LYS A 105 -20.23 -5.42 0.99
C LYS A 105 -18.77 -5.03 1.23
N GLN A 106 -18.37 -3.88 0.69
CA GLN A 106 -17.09 -3.24 1.06
C GLN A 106 -17.20 -2.57 2.43
N ILE A 107 -16.14 -2.72 3.22
CA ILE A 107 -16.01 -2.18 4.57
C ILE A 107 -14.61 -1.61 4.77
N GLU A 108 -14.46 -0.66 5.68
CA GLU A 108 -13.14 -0.23 6.13
C GLU A 108 -12.64 -1.12 7.27
N THR A 109 -11.42 -1.63 7.12
CA THR A 109 -10.73 -2.43 8.12
C THR A 109 -9.38 -1.80 8.44
N PHE A 110 -9.02 -1.81 9.72
CA PHE A 110 -7.70 -1.33 10.15
C PHE A 110 -6.65 -2.44 10.02
N HIS A 111 -5.59 -2.17 9.29
CA HIS A 111 -4.45 -3.05 9.06
C HIS A 111 -3.28 -2.56 9.90
N TYR A 112 -2.86 -3.36 10.87
CA TYR A 112 -1.78 -3.03 11.80
C TYR A 112 -0.42 -3.28 11.17
N ASN A 113 0.53 -2.38 11.38
CA ASN A 113 1.94 -2.65 11.10
C ASN A 113 2.59 -3.46 12.24
N ASP A 114 3.87 -3.80 12.13
CA ASP A 114 4.61 -4.53 13.17
C ASP A 114 4.55 -3.85 14.54
N GLN A 115 4.58 -2.51 14.59
CA GLN A 115 4.52 -1.76 15.84
C GLN A 115 3.13 -1.88 16.49
N GLY A 116 2.07 -1.76 15.69
CA GLY A 116 0.68 -1.95 16.14
C GLY A 116 0.47 -3.36 16.68
N LYS A 117 0.91 -4.38 15.93
CA LYS A 117 0.86 -5.79 16.34
C LYS A 117 1.58 -6.04 17.67
N ARG A 118 2.83 -5.57 17.81
CA ARG A 118 3.60 -5.70 19.07
C ARG A 118 2.91 -5.02 20.24
N THR A 119 2.34 -3.84 20.01
CA THR A 119 1.64 -3.07 21.07
C THR A 119 0.39 -3.80 21.53
N ILE A 120 -0.42 -4.31 20.59
CA ILE A 120 -1.60 -5.14 20.90
C ILE A 120 -1.21 -6.39 21.68
N ALA A 121 -0.16 -7.10 21.24
CA ALA A 121 0.30 -8.31 21.94
C ALA A 121 0.67 -8.02 23.40
N LYS A 122 1.34 -6.89 23.68
CA LYS A 122 1.66 -6.46 25.04
C LYS A 122 0.41 -6.16 25.86
N LEU A 123 -0.53 -5.42 25.30
CA LEU A 123 -1.78 -5.05 26.00
C LEU A 123 -2.61 -6.28 26.33
N ILE A 124 -2.75 -7.22 25.41
CA ILE A 124 -3.53 -8.44 25.62
C ILE A 124 -2.89 -9.31 26.71
N ARG A 125 -1.58 -9.54 26.66
CA ARG A 125 -0.87 -10.37 27.66
C ARG A 125 -0.80 -9.71 29.04
N GLY A 126 -0.74 -8.38 29.10
CA GLY A 126 -0.74 -7.63 30.36
C GLY A 126 -2.09 -7.55 31.06
N ASN A 127 -3.18 -7.84 30.35
CA ASN A 127 -4.55 -7.83 30.88
C ASN A 127 -5.03 -9.19 31.42
N ASP A 128 -4.21 -10.24 31.27
CA ASP A 128 -4.48 -11.60 31.76
C ASP A 128 -3.80 -11.84 33.15
N GLN A 129 -3.40 -10.77 33.84
CA GLN A 129 -2.94 -10.73 35.25
C GLN A 129 -3.95 -9.96 36.12
#